data_AF-A0A9E4F1Y8-F1
#
_entry.id   AF-A0A9E4F1Y8-F1
#
_cell.length_a   1.000
_cell.length_b   1.000
_cell.length_c   1.000
_cell.angle_alpha   90.00
_cell.angle_beta   90.00
_cell.angle_gamma   90.00
#
_symmetry.space_group_name_H-M   'P 1'
#
loop_
_entity.id
_entity.type
_entity.pdbx_description
1 polymer ?
#
loop_
_entity_poly.entity_id
_entity_poly.type
_entity_poly.pdbx_seq_one_letter_code
_entity_poly.pdbx_strand_id
1 'polypeptide(L)'
;MAPDPSSSKNSLPSSDGNLSGTASPRISRRTLIAAGSGVLAAGVLKTQADALKILPERLGAQDAGPPADPTKVPGRLTSDLGSRAPEEQPRRLVRAPALSSSSRTPLQDLCGTITPADLHFERHHAGIPDIRIDDHELLVHGMVERPTVFSMADLKRYPSESRTCFLECSGNGGGAYDRNRMPREITPQHLDGLLSTSEWTGVSLPLVLREVGVESGASWIVAEGGDAAIMARSVPMEKAFDDAMLAYGQNGEAIRPEQGYPLRLLLPGWEGNASVKWLRRIEVTDRPGMTRDETSRYTDPILDGKARQFSLVMDAKSLITFPAYPYELPEAGWWEIKGLAWSGRGRITRVDVSTDGGENWTTAELQEPILSKSTVRFRHLWEWDGEEAVLLSRAHDETGYVQPTVQQLWEARGERTSYHHNQQRAWKVDDDGRVTFGLGELI
;
A
#
# COMPACT_ATOMS: atom_id res chain seq x y z
N MET A 1 34.53 -38.91 48.14
CA MET A 1 34.28 -40.28 47.63
C MET A 1 33.93 -40.16 46.16
N ALA A 2 34.92 -40.33 45.28
CA ALA A 2 34.70 -40.86 43.93
C ALA A 2 34.47 -42.39 44.06
N PRO A 3 34.01 -43.18 43.04
CA PRO A 3 34.02 -42.90 41.60
C PRO A 3 32.78 -43.38 40.77
N ASP A 4 32.86 -43.02 39.48
CA ASP A 4 32.43 -43.62 38.19
C ASP A 4 32.61 -45.19 38.09
N PRO A 5 32.49 -45.95 36.96
CA PRO A 5 31.83 -45.82 35.63
C PRO A 5 31.16 -47.10 35.03
N SER A 6 30.50 -46.93 33.87
CA SER A 6 30.57 -47.74 32.62
C SER A 6 29.94 -49.15 32.41
N SER A 7 29.24 -49.22 31.26
CA SER A 7 29.33 -50.22 30.16
C SER A 7 28.57 -51.56 30.22
N SER A 8 27.82 -51.84 29.14
CA SER A 8 27.74 -53.18 28.55
C SER A 8 27.43 -53.13 27.05
N LYS A 9 28.29 -53.81 26.28
CA LYS A 9 28.24 -54.12 24.85
C LYS A 9 27.19 -55.20 24.52
N ASN A 10 26.77 -55.29 23.26
CA ASN A 10 26.57 -56.53 22.47
C ASN A 10 26.18 -56.12 21.03
N SER A 11 27.06 -56.28 20.03
CA SER A 11 27.48 -57.48 19.29
C SER A 11 26.64 -57.71 18.03
N LEU A 12 27.28 -57.45 16.88
CA LEU A 12 26.90 -57.87 15.53
C LEU A 12 26.86 -59.40 15.40
N PRO A 13 26.32 -59.90 14.27
CA PRO A 13 27.16 -60.80 13.48
C PRO A 13 27.34 -60.31 12.04
N SER A 14 28.58 -60.47 11.61
CA SER A 14 29.13 -60.38 10.26
C SER A 14 28.65 -61.52 9.36
N SER A 15 28.56 -61.24 8.07
CA SER A 15 29.01 -62.19 7.05
C SER A 15 29.46 -61.44 5.81
N ASP A 16 30.75 -61.58 5.51
CA ASP A 16 31.45 -61.11 4.32
C ASP A 16 30.96 -61.82 3.05
N GLY A 17 30.99 -61.10 1.94
CA GLY A 17 30.74 -61.63 0.61
C GLY A 17 31.20 -60.63 -0.46
N ASN A 18 32.51 -60.51 -0.63
CA ASN A 18 33.13 -59.70 -1.66
C ASN A 18 33.17 -60.49 -2.98
N LEU A 19 32.43 -60.05 -4.00
CA LEU A 19 32.66 -60.47 -5.39
C LEU A 19 32.59 -59.26 -6.32
N SER A 20 33.71 -59.07 -7.01
CA SER A 20 34.00 -58.13 -8.06
C SER A 20 32.95 -58.10 -9.18
N GLY A 21 32.50 -56.90 -9.54
CA GLY A 21 31.73 -56.64 -10.75
C GLY A 21 31.79 -55.17 -11.14
N THR A 22 32.73 -54.82 -12.01
CA THR A 22 32.81 -53.51 -12.66
C THR A 22 31.58 -53.31 -13.56
N ALA A 23 30.58 -52.56 -13.08
CA ALA A 23 29.47 -52.10 -13.91
C ALA A 23 29.72 -50.64 -14.32
N SER A 24 30.13 -50.42 -15.57
CA SER A 24 30.07 -49.10 -16.20
C SER A 24 28.62 -48.60 -16.19
N PRO A 25 28.35 -47.32 -15.85
CA PRO A 25 27.00 -46.79 -15.96
C PRO A 25 26.63 -46.70 -17.44
N ARG A 26 25.67 -47.51 -17.88
CA ARG A 26 25.10 -47.42 -19.23
C ARG A 26 24.32 -46.11 -19.33
N ILE A 27 24.91 -45.13 -19.99
CA ILE A 27 24.22 -43.92 -20.45
C ILE A 27 23.11 -44.36 -21.41
N SER A 28 21.86 -44.08 -21.05
CA SER A 28 20.71 -44.31 -21.91
C SER A 28 20.82 -43.45 -23.17
N ARG A 29 20.58 -44.04 -24.36
CA ARG A 29 20.53 -43.32 -25.65
C ARG A 29 19.54 -42.14 -25.64
N ARG A 30 18.57 -42.09 -24.72
CA ARG A 30 17.64 -40.95 -24.56
C ARG A 30 18.30 -39.71 -23.94
N THR A 31 19.44 -39.83 -23.27
CA THR A 31 20.17 -38.69 -22.70
C THR A 31 21.10 -38.02 -23.73
N LEU A 32 21.45 -38.72 -24.82
CA LEU A 32 22.40 -38.24 -25.83
C LEU A 32 21.74 -37.55 -27.05
N ILE A 33 20.40 -37.59 -27.17
CA ILE A 33 19.64 -36.99 -28.29
C ILE A 33 18.75 -35.83 -27.79
N ALA A 34 19.32 -34.96 -26.96
CA ALA A 34 18.84 -33.58 -26.77
C ALA A 34 19.92 -32.56 -27.20
N ALA A 35 20.97 -33.03 -27.87
CA ALA A 35 22.02 -32.23 -28.47
C ALA A 35 21.76 -32.10 -29.98
N GLY A 36 20.76 -31.29 -30.34
CA GLY A 36 20.64 -30.75 -31.69
C GLY A 36 21.54 -29.52 -31.81
N SER A 37 22.61 -29.64 -32.61
CA SER A 37 23.54 -28.60 -33.07
C SER A 37 24.40 -27.87 -32.02
N GLY A 38 25.68 -28.26 -31.92
CA GLY A 38 26.78 -27.34 -31.58
C GLY A 38 27.70 -27.73 -30.43
N VAL A 39 28.80 -28.41 -30.77
CA VAL A 39 30.07 -28.64 -30.02
C VAL A 39 30.05 -29.65 -28.85
N LEU A 40 30.83 -30.71 -29.05
CA LEU A 40 31.23 -31.76 -28.10
C LEU A 40 32.18 -31.20 -27.03
N ALA A 41 31.73 -31.11 -25.78
CA ALA A 41 32.62 -31.08 -24.61
C ALA A 41 32.35 -32.32 -23.76
N ALA A 42 32.85 -33.47 -24.23
CA ALA A 42 32.76 -34.74 -23.53
C ALA A 42 33.88 -34.82 -22.49
N GLY A 43 33.66 -34.26 -21.32
CA GLY A 43 34.55 -34.43 -20.17
C GLY A 43 34.35 -33.33 -19.13
N VAL A 44 34.14 -33.74 -17.88
CA VAL A 44 33.96 -32.88 -16.69
C VAL A 44 32.52 -32.40 -16.43
N LEU A 45 31.60 -33.35 -16.29
CA LEU A 45 30.38 -33.15 -15.51
C LEU A 45 30.29 -34.24 -14.45
N LYS A 46 31.04 -34.07 -13.36
CA LYS A 46 31.05 -35.05 -12.25
C LYS A 46 29.95 -34.79 -11.22
N THR A 47 29.31 -33.62 -11.24
CA THR A 47 28.26 -33.24 -10.29
C THR A 47 27.14 -32.43 -10.97
N GLN A 48 25.93 -32.43 -10.41
CA GLN A 48 24.84 -31.54 -10.86
C GLN A 48 25.26 -30.05 -10.83
N ALA A 49 26.13 -29.68 -9.88
CA ALA A 49 26.66 -28.33 -9.75
C ALA A 49 27.57 -27.93 -10.92
N ASP A 50 28.32 -28.86 -11.51
CA ASP A 50 29.14 -28.57 -12.70
C ASP A 50 28.29 -28.43 -13.96
N ALA A 51 27.13 -29.09 -14.04
CA ALA A 51 26.19 -28.94 -15.16
C ALA A 51 25.50 -27.57 -15.13
N LEU A 52 25.19 -27.09 -13.93
CA LEU A 52 24.66 -25.74 -13.68
C LEU A 52 25.65 -24.62 -14.03
N LYS A 53 26.96 -24.88 -14.05
CA LYS A 53 28.00 -23.89 -14.45
C LYS A 53 28.09 -23.68 -15.97
N ILE A 54 27.62 -24.62 -16.78
CA ILE A 54 27.64 -24.55 -18.26
C ILE A 54 26.30 -24.02 -18.82
N LEU A 55 25.22 -24.08 -18.04
CA LEU A 55 23.91 -23.50 -18.39
C LEU A 55 23.91 -21.98 -18.64
N PRO A 56 24.69 -21.12 -17.94
CA PRO A 56 24.59 -19.67 -18.09
C PRO A 56 24.96 -19.19 -19.50
N GLU A 57 25.93 -19.83 -20.16
CA GLU A 57 26.33 -19.47 -21.53
C GLU A 57 25.26 -19.80 -22.58
N ARG A 58 24.34 -20.75 -22.30
CA ARG A 58 23.24 -21.10 -23.22
C ARG A 58 21.91 -20.41 -22.91
N LEU A 59 21.75 -19.84 -21.72
CA LEU A 59 20.55 -19.10 -21.31
C LEU A 59 20.63 -17.60 -21.66
N GLY A 60 21.70 -17.15 -22.30
CA GLY A 60 21.93 -15.76 -22.70
C GLY A 60 21.09 -15.23 -23.87
N ALA A 61 20.13 -16.00 -24.40
CA ALA A 61 19.19 -15.51 -25.42
C ALA A 61 17.86 -15.11 -24.76
N GLN A 62 17.80 -13.87 -24.25
CA GLN A 62 16.58 -13.29 -23.66
C GLN A 62 15.57 -12.77 -24.69
N ASP A 63 15.81 -12.92 -26.00
CA ASP A 63 15.00 -12.32 -27.06
C ASP A 63 13.98 -13.28 -27.72
N ALA A 64 13.91 -14.55 -27.30
CA ALA A 64 12.82 -15.42 -27.71
C ALA A 64 11.70 -15.32 -26.67
N GLY A 65 10.50 -14.90 -27.08
CA GLY A 65 9.31 -14.85 -26.22
C GLY A 65 9.00 -16.20 -25.51
N PRO A 66 7.93 -16.27 -24.70
CA PRO A 66 7.64 -17.46 -23.92
C PRO A 66 7.58 -18.72 -24.81
N PRO A 67 8.15 -19.84 -24.36
CA PRO A 67 8.10 -21.09 -25.12
C PRO A 67 6.65 -21.53 -25.30
N ALA A 68 6.33 -22.15 -26.45
CA ALA A 68 4.99 -22.67 -26.72
C ALA A 68 4.52 -23.70 -25.66
N ASP A 69 5.46 -24.46 -25.09
CA ASP A 69 5.22 -25.35 -23.96
C ASP A 69 6.36 -25.20 -22.94
N PRO A 70 6.15 -24.51 -21.81
CA PRO A 70 7.18 -24.29 -20.80
C PRO A 70 7.66 -25.59 -20.14
N THR A 71 6.93 -26.71 -20.28
CA THR A 71 7.38 -28.02 -19.77
C THR A 71 8.51 -28.63 -20.60
N LYS A 72 8.82 -28.07 -21.78
CA LYS A 72 9.83 -28.59 -22.72
C LYS A 72 11.18 -27.88 -22.64
N VAL A 73 11.26 -26.75 -21.94
CA VAL A 73 12.50 -25.98 -21.80
C VAL A 73 12.79 -25.71 -20.33
N PRO A 74 14.04 -25.88 -19.86
CA PRO A 74 14.42 -25.45 -18.52
C PRO A 74 14.18 -23.94 -18.34
N GLY A 75 13.61 -23.56 -17.19
CA GLY A 75 13.38 -22.15 -16.84
C GLY A 75 14.67 -21.41 -16.45
N ARG A 76 14.52 -20.12 -16.15
CA ARG A 76 15.61 -19.28 -15.63
C ARG A 76 16.12 -19.79 -14.26
N LEU A 77 17.40 -19.54 -13.98
CA LEU A 77 17.97 -19.76 -12.65
C LEU A 77 17.40 -18.74 -11.65
N THR A 78 17.51 -19.05 -10.36
CA THR A 78 17.17 -18.12 -9.27
C THR A 78 18.02 -16.85 -9.32
N SER A 79 17.43 -15.73 -8.93
CA SER A 79 18.07 -14.41 -8.84
C SER A 79 17.98 -13.84 -7.42
N ASP A 80 18.86 -12.88 -7.09
CA ASP A 80 18.86 -12.21 -5.78
C ASP A 80 17.55 -11.45 -5.49
N LEU A 81 16.91 -10.93 -6.55
CA LEU A 81 15.62 -10.25 -6.49
C LEU A 81 14.63 -10.83 -7.50
N GLY A 82 13.36 -10.84 -7.13
CA GLY A 82 12.27 -11.17 -8.04
C GLY A 82 11.99 -10.05 -9.04
N SER A 83 11.36 -10.39 -10.16
CA SER A 83 10.85 -9.45 -11.16
C SER A 83 9.36 -9.68 -11.35
N ARG A 84 8.61 -8.61 -11.68
CA ARG A 84 7.23 -8.77 -12.15
C ARG A 84 7.19 -9.56 -13.46
N ALA A 85 6.08 -10.24 -13.75
CA ALA A 85 5.89 -10.91 -15.03
C ALA A 85 5.86 -9.87 -16.17
N PRO A 86 6.38 -10.17 -17.37
CA PRO A 86 6.42 -9.21 -18.47
C PRO A 86 5.08 -8.57 -18.82
N GLU A 87 3.99 -9.34 -18.72
CA GLU A 87 2.63 -8.93 -19.03
C GLU A 87 1.94 -8.19 -17.86
N GLU A 88 2.48 -8.28 -16.65
CA GLU A 88 1.91 -7.71 -15.42
C GLU A 88 2.81 -6.60 -14.87
N GLN A 89 2.65 -5.39 -15.42
CA GLN A 89 3.51 -4.24 -15.11
C GLN A 89 2.68 -3.05 -14.60
N PRO A 90 1.96 -3.19 -13.46
CA PRO A 90 1.24 -2.08 -12.86
C PRO A 90 2.22 -0.95 -12.53
N ARG A 91 1.79 0.29 -12.76
CA ARG A 91 2.61 1.49 -12.54
C ARG A 91 1.79 2.57 -11.88
N ARG A 92 2.48 3.40 -11.10
CA ARG A 92 1.87 4.62 -10.59
C ARG A 92 1.65 5.60 -11.72
N LEU A 93 0.52 6.30 -11.67
CA LEU A 93 0.22 7.38 -12.60
C LEU A 93 0.74 8.70 -12.02
N VAL A 94 1.82 9.22 -12.61
CA VAL A 94 2.43 10.50 -12.25
C VAL A 94 1.70 11.63 -12.95
N ARG A 95 1.19 12.62 -12.21
CA ARG A 95 0.44 13.75 -12.80
C ARG A 95 1.32 14.62 -13.70
N ALA A 96 2.51 14.96 -13.22
CA ALA A 96 3.54 15.70 -13.95
C ALA A 96 4.89 15.52 -13.24
N PRO A 97 6.02 15.39 -13.95
CA PRO A 97 7.34 15.41 -13.33
C PRO A 97 7.66 16.83 -12.84
N ALA A 98 7.47 17.08 -11.54
CA ALA A 98 7.72 18.37 -10.90
C ALA A 98 8.07 18.20 -9.43
N LEU A 99 8.75 19.18 -8.84
CA LEU A 99 9.10 19.17 -7.41
C LEU A 99 7.86 19.10 -6.51
N SER A 100 6.81 19.85 -6.86
CA SER A 100 5.49 19.71 -6.23
C SER A 100 4.61 18.86 -7.13
N SER A 101 4.48 17.57 -6.80
CA SER A 101 3.69 16.63 -7.60
C SER A 101 3.08 15.52 -6.76
N SER A 102 2.30 14.68 -7.43
CA SER A 102 1.78 13.42 -6.91
C SER A 102 1.76 12.32 -7.96
N SER A 103 1.84 11.09 -7.48
CA SER A 103 1.57 9.87 -8.25
C SER A 103 0.40 9.11 -7.61
N ARG A 104 -0.25 8.22 -8.36
CA ARG A 104 -1.44 7.49 -7.90
C ARG A 104 -1.24 5.99 -7.97
N THR A 105 -1.67 5.28 -6.93
CA THR A 105 -1.69 3.81 -6.85
C THR A 105 -2.59 3.21 -7.93
N PRO A 106 -2.15 2.17 -8.66
CA PRO A 106 -2.96 1.49 -9.68
C PRO A 106 -4.04 0.58 -9.06
N LEU A 107 -5.03 1.16 -8.36
CA LEU A 107 -5.98 0.42 -7.51
C LEU A 107 -6.71 -0.74 -8.21
N GLN A 108 -7.03 -0.58 -9.50
CA GLN A 108 -7.72 -1.61 -10.29
C GLN A 108 -6.83 -2.79 -10.68
N ASP A 109 -5.50 -2.61 -10.69
CA ASP A 109 -4.54 -3.63 -11.08
C ASP A 109 -4.01 -4.43 -9.86
N LEU A 110 -4.40 -4.02 -8.63
CA LEU A 110 -3.90 -4.61 -7.39
C LEU A 110 -4.85 -5.62 -6.76
N CYS A 111 -4.28 -6.67 -6.21
CA CYS A 111 -4.98 -7.70 -5.45
C CYS A 111 -4.94 -7.42 -3.93
N GLY A 112 -5.91 -7.96 -3.19
CA GLY A 112 -5.96 -7.83 -1.72
C GLY A 112 -6.11 -6.39 -1.26
N THR A 113 -5.45 -6.04 -0.16
CA THR A 113 -5.47 -4.69 0.46
C THR A 113 -4.08 -4.05 0.54
N ILE A 114 -3.01 -4.84 0.72
CA ILE A 114 -1.64 -4.31 0.84
C ILE A 114 -1.15 -3.80 -0.52
N THR A 115 -0.80 -2.53 -0.56
CA THR A 115 -0.18 -1.88 -1.72
C THR A 115 1.32 -2.19 -1.73
N PRO A 116 1.88 -2.77 -2.81
CA PRO A 116 3.33 -2.92 -2.96
C PRO A 116 4.07 -1.60 -2.74
N ALA A 117 5.22 -1.62 -2.06
CA ALA A 117 5.91 -0.39 -1.63
C ALA A 117 6.32 0.51 -2.82
N ASP A 118 6.71 -0.10 -3.94
CA ASP A 118 7.03 0.58 -5.21
C ASP A 118 5.81 1.21 -5.90
N LEU A 119 4.61 0.81 -5.50
CA LEU A 119 3.33 1.29 -6.02
C LEU A 119 2.55 2.17 -5.02
N HIS A 120 3.09 2.41 -3.83
CA HIS A 120 2.51 3.35 -2.87
C HIS A 120 2.48 4.76 -3.48
N PHE A 121 1.33 5.44 -3.41
CA PHE A 121 1.17 6.76 -4.01
C PHE A 121 2.16 7.77 -3.45
N GLU A 122 2.51 8.79 -4.22
CA GLU A 122 3.40 9.87 -3.76
C GLU A 122 2.67 11.20 -3.69
N ARG A 123 3.09 12.02 -2.72
CA ARG A 123 2.84 13.46 -2.72
C ARG A 123 4.10 14.14 -2.16
N HIS A 124 4.70 15.02 -2.96
CA HIS A 124 5.82 15.88 -2.57
C HIS A 124 5.48 17.35 -2.79
N HIS A 125 6.07 18.25 -1.98
CA HIS A 125 5.94 19.69 -2.14
C HIS A 125 7.22 20.37 -2.63
N ALA A 126 8.38 19.74 -2.43
CA ALA A 126 9.68 20.21 -2.91
C ALA A 126 10.63 19.07 -3.35
N GLY A 127 10.07 18.03 -3.98
CA GLY A 127 10.83 16.85 -4.42
C GLY A 127 11.11 15.85 -3.29
N ILE A 128 11.99 14.90 -3.58
CA ILE A 128 12.44 13.86 -2.65
C ILE A 128 13.86 14.23 -2.22
N PRO A 129 14.11 14.56 -0.94
CA PRO A 129 15.47 14.81 -0.45
C PRO A 129 16.27 13.51 -0.40
N ASP A 130 17.58 13.63 -0.61
CA ASP A 130 18.54 12.56 -0.37
C ASP A 130 19.04 12.64 1.08
N ILE A 131 18.61 11.71 1.92
CA ILE A 131 18.94 11.68 3.35
C ILE A 131 19.65 10.37 3.66
N ARG A 132 20.89 10.49 4.11
CA ARG A 132 21.66 9.36 4.63
C ARG A 132 21.19 9.05 6.04
N ILE A 133 21.04 7.77 6.36
CA ILE A 133 20.54 7.33 7.68
C ILE A 133 21.44 7.76 8.84
N ASP A 134 22.76 7.80 8.63
CA ASP A 134 23.74 8.18 9.64
C ASP A 134 23.73 9.69 9.93
N ASP A 135 23.22 10.49 9.00
CA ASP A 135 23.12 11.95 9.11
C ASP A 135 21.73 12.40 9.60
N HIS A 136 20.78 11.45 9.74
CA HIS A 136 19.42 11.77 10.16
C HIS A 136 19.33 11.89 11.68
N GLU A 137 18.77 13.02 12.11
CA GLU A 137 18.47 13.32 13.50
C GLU A 137 17.01 13.75 13.64
N LEU A 138 16.37 13.29 14.71
CA LEU A 138 15.06 13.77 15.16
C LEU A 138 15.23 14.60 16.44
N LEU A 139 15.03 15.91 16.36
CA LEU A 139 14.97 16.79 17.52
C LEU A 139 13.56 16.78 18.12
N VAL A 140 13.42 16.41 19.39
CA VAL A 140 12.19 16.56 20.18
C VAL A 140 12.43 17.60 21.27
N HIS A 141 11.70 18.72 21.24
CA HIS A 141 11.91 19.86 22.14
C HIS A 141 10.62 20.63 22.42
N GLY A 142 10.72 21.79 23.08
CA GLY A 142 9.58 22.65 23.42
C GLY A 142 9.22 22.50 24.89
N MET A 143 7.94 22.31 25.20
CA MET A 143 7.41 22.07 26.54
C MET A 143 7.69 20.62 26.98
N VAL A 144 8.97 20.31 27.19
CA VAL A 144 9.47 19.01 27.64
C VAL A 144 10.59 19.19 28.67
N GLU A 145 10.66 18.30 29.64
CA GLU A 145 11.70 18.30 30.68
C GLU A 145 13.10 18.10 30.11
N ARG A 146 13.24 17.24 29.10
CA ARG A 146 14.51 16.81 28.51
C ARG A 146 14.47 16.91 26.98
N PRO A 147 14.72 18.10 26.41
CA PRO A 147 14.91 18.22 24.96
C PRO A 147 16.01 17.27 24.49
N THR A 148 15.71 16.45 23.47
CA THR A 148 16.57 15.34 23.07
C THR A 148 16.68 15.26 21.55
N VAL A 149 17.88 14.97 21.06
CA VAL A 149 18.14 14.62 19.67
C VAL A 149 18.31 13.10 19.59
N PHE A 150 17.48 12.44 18.78
CA PHE A 150 17.55 11.01 18.56
C PHE A 150 18.17 10.71 17.19
N SER A 151 19.17 9.84 17.17
CA SER A 151 19.60 9.20 15.92
C SER A 151 18.64 8.08 15.53
N MET A 152 18.72 7.61 14.29
CA MET A 152 18.00 6.40 13.87
C MET A 152 18.40 5.14 14.67
N ALA A 153 19.66 5.08 15.13
CA ALA A 153 20.13 3.98 15.99
C ALA A 153 19.45 4.04 17.37
N ASP A 154 19.26 5.23 17.94
CA ASP A 154 18.54 5.40 19.21
C ASP A 154 17.08 4.99 19.07
N LEU A 155 16.39 5.45 18.02
CA LEU A 155 15.00 5.11 17.77
C LEU A 155 14.80 3.60 17.61
N LYS A 156 15.67 2.91 16.86
CA LYS A 156 15.56 1.46 16.65
C LYS A 156 15.84 0.60 17.88
N ARG A 157 16.28 1.19 19.00
CA ARG A 157 16.44 0.46 20.29
C ARG A 157 15.14 0.34 21.08
N TYR A 158 14.14 1.18 20.80
CA TYR A 158 12.85 1.09 21.45
C TYR A 158 12.02 -0.10 20.94
N PRO A 159 11.06 -0.61 21.74
CA PRO A 159 10.14 -1.63 21.28
C PRO A 159 9.43 -1.21 19.99
N SER A 160 9.64 -1.98 18.92
CA SER A 160 8.98 -1.74 17.64
C SER A 160 7.60 -2.40 17.59
N GLU A 161 6.65 -1.76 16.93
CA GLU A 161 5.34 -2.32 16.62
C GLU A 161 5.06 -2.25 15.11
N SER A 162 4.18 -3.11 14.62
CA SER A 162 3.70 -3.08 13.23
C SER A 162 2.18 -2.97 13.16
N ARG A 163 1.67 -2.13 12.27
CA ARG A 163 0.23 -1.89 12.06
C ARG A 163 -0.08 -1.76 10.58
N THR A 164 -1.11 -2.46 10.12
CA THR A 164 -1.63 -2.25 8.76
C THR A 164 -2.58 -1.06 8.77
N CYS A 165 -2.22 0.01 8.07
CA CYS A 165 -3.00 1.24 8.00
C CYS A 165 -3.02 1.79 6.57
N PHE A 166 -4.12 2.46 6.21
CA PHE A 166 -4.17 3.24 4.99
C PHE A 166 -3.54 4.62 5.20
N LEU A 167 -3.00 5.18 4.12
CA LEU A 167 -2.77 6.61 3.95
C LEU A 167 -3.61 7.08 2.77
N GLU A 168 -4.38 8.15 2.98
CA GLU A 168 -5.15 8.82 1.93
C GLU A 168 -4.79 10.30 1.91
N CYS A 169 -4.50 10.85 0.73
CA CYS A 169 -4.38 12.29 0.57
C CYS A 169 -5.75 12.96 0.74
N SER A 170 -5.83 14.07 1.47
CA SER A 170 -7.09 14.81 1.61
C SER A 170 -7.62 15.34 0.27
N GLY A 171 -6.78 15.51 -0.75
CA GLY A 171 -7.19 15.84 -2.12
C GLY A 171 -7.69 14.66 -2.97
N ASN A 172 -7.74 13.44 -2.43
CA ASN A 172 -8.19 12.25 -3.16
C ASN A 172 -9.66 12.40 -3.58
N GLY A 173 -10.01 12.01 -4.80
CA GLY A 173 -11.38 12.10 -5.30
C GLY A 173 -11.85 13.49 -5.76
N GLY A 174 -11.01 14.52 -5.69
CA GLY A 174 -11.41 15.89 -6.06
C GLY A 174 -11.85 16.04 -7.52
N GLY A 175 -11.35 15.19 -8.42
CA GLY A 175 -11.80 15.17 -9.82
C GLY A 175 -13.26 14.76 -10.02
N ALA A 176 -13.84 14.03 -9.06
CA ALA A 176 -15.24 13.61 -9.06
C ALA A 176 -16.13 14.44 -8.13
N TYR A 177 -15.66 15.61 -7.67
CA TYR A 177 -16.49 16.55 -6.90
C TYR A 177 -16.99 17.72 -7.75
N ASP A 178 -16.28 18.04 -8.85
CA ASP A 178 -16.67 19.09 -9.80
C ASP A 178 -17.48 18.51 -10.96
N ARG A 179 -18.80 18.77 -10.96
CA ARG A 179 -19.74 18.30 -11.99
C ARG A 179 -19.35 18.72 -13.42
N ASN A 180 -18.67 19.86 -13.58
CA ASN A 180 -18.34 20.38 -14.91
C ASN A 180 -17.08 19.74 -15.49
N ARG A 181 -16.40 18.88 -14.71
CA ARG A 181 -15.05 18.40 -15.01
C ARG A 181 -14.89 16.90 -14.83
N MET A 182 -15.98 16.14 -14.73
CA MET A 182 -15.89 14.68 -14.55
C MET A 182 -15.60 13.97 -15.89
N PRO A 183 -14.39 13.41 -16.10
CA PRO A 183 -14.16 12.54 -17.25
C PRO A 183 -14.89 11.21 -17.06
N ARG A 184 -15.56 10.73 -18.11
CA ARG A 184 -16.22 9.40 -18.12
C ARG A 184 -15.22 8.26 -18.25
N GLU A 185 -14.17 8.46 -19.04
CA GLU A 185 -13.09 7.49 -19.24
C GLU A 185 -11.98 7.74 -18.22
N ILE A 186 -12.20 7.27 -17.00
CA ILE A 186 -11.28 7.48 -15.89
C ILE A 186 -11.14 6.19 -15.09
N THR A 187 -9.90 5.80 -14.79
CA THR A 187 -9.61 4.59 -14.02
C THR A 187 -9.77 4.84 -12.52
N PRO A 188 -10.02 3.79 -11.71
CA PRO A 188 -9.97 3.86 -10.24
C PRO A 188 -8.68 4.50 -9.72
N GLN A 189 -7.55 4.19 -10.35
CA GLN A 189 -6.26 4.84 -10.09
C GLN A 189 -6.32 6.36 -10.24
N HIS A 190 -6.83 6.87 -11.36
CA HIS A 190 -6.82 8.31 -11.64
C HIS A 190 -7.74 9.07 -10.66
N LEU A 191 -8.88 8.44 -10.36
CA LEU A 191 -9.97 8.97 -9.53
C LEU A 191 -9.60 9.03 -8.04
N ASP A 192 -9.25 7.88 -7.46
CA ASP A 192 -9.06 7.71 -6.01
C ASP A 192 -7.73 7.05 -5.63
N GLY A 193 -6.76 6.99 -6.56
CA GLY A 193 -5.45 6.38 -6.33
C GLY A 193 -4.48 7.21 -5.47
N LEU A 194 -4.88 8.34 -4.88
CA LEU A 194 -4.12 8.94 -3.77
C LEU A 194 -4.43 8.23 -2.44
N LEU A 195 -4.43 6.90 -2.51
CA LEU A 195 -4.73 5.95 -1.45
C LEU A 195 -3.74 4.80 -1.57
N SER A 196 -3.17 4.38 -0.46
CA SER A 196 -2.42 3.14 -0.34
C SER A 196 -2.58 2.56 1.05
N THR A 197 -2.47 1.24 1.18
CA THR A 197 -2.45 0.56 2.47
C THR A 197 -1.13 -0.19 2.60
N SER A 198 -0.50 -0.06 3.75
CA SER A 198 0.78 -0.72 4.03
C SER A 198 0.80 -1.21 5.46
N GLU A 199 1.58 -2.25 5.71
CA GLU A 199 2.05 -2.54 7.06
C GLU A 199 3.17 -1.55 7.38
N TRP A 200 3.01 -0.77 8.43
CA TRP A 200 3.99 0.19 8.90
C TRP A 200 4.65 -0.32 10.16
N THR A 201 5.98 -0.24 10.23
CA THR A 201 6.77 -0.65 11.39
C THR A 201 7.55 0.53 11.95
N GLY A 202 7.53 0.69 13.27
CA GLY A 202 8.15 1.83 13.93
C GLY A 202 8.06 1.81 15.44
N VAL A 203 8.34 2.95 16.05
CA VAL A 203 8.21 3.17 17.50
C VAL A 203 6.98 3.99 17.78
N SER A 204 6.26 3.62 18.84
CA SER A 204 5.15 4.41 19.37
C SER A 204 5.63 5.83 19.73
N LEU A 205 5.06 6.86 19.10
CA LEU A 205 5.32 8.25 19.49
C LEU A 205 4.99 8.54 20.98
N PRO A 206 3.89 7.99 21.55
CA PRO A 206 3.63 8.09 22.99
C PRO A 206 4.83 7.71 23.88
N LEU A 207 5.59 6.70 23.48
CA LEU A 207 6.76 6.25 24.22
C LEU A 207 7.88 7.31 24.19
N VAL A 208 8.17 7.88 23.02
CA VAL A 208 9.19 8.93 22.87
C VAL A 208 8.79 10.21 23.62
N LEU A 209 7.50 10.58 23.58
CA LEU A 209 6.98 11.73 24.33
C LEU A 209 7.11 11.55 25.85
N ARG A 210 6.90 10.33 26.37
CA ARG A 210 7.15 10.04 27.80
C ARG A 210 8.64 10.11 28.15
N GLU A 211 9.50 9.62 27.27
CA GLU A 211 10.96 9.66 27.49
C GLU A 211 11.49 11.08 27.67
N VAL A 212 11.03 12.03 26.85
CA VAL A 212 11.46 13.44 26.96
C VAL A 212 10.75 14.20 28.09
N GLY A 213 9.68 13.63 28.66
CA GLY A 213 8.89 14.22 29.75
C GLY A 213 8.07 15.43 29.31
N VAL A 214 6.95 15.21 28.61
CA VAL A 214 6.02 16.31 28.23
C VAL A 214 5.52 17.06 29.47
N GLU A 215 5.67 18.39 29.46
CA GLU A 215 5.24 19.26 30.55
C GLU A 215 3.71 19.37 30.68
N SER A 216 3.23 19.63 31.90
CA SER A 216 1.82 19.94 32.13
C SER A 216 1.41 21.21 31.38
N GLY A 217 0.29 21.15 30.65
CA GLY A 217 -0.23 22.28 29.86
C GLY A 217 0.11 22.20 28.37
N ALA A 218 1.05 21.34 27.97
CA ALA A 218 1.25 21.02 26.56
C ALA A 218 -0.02 20.34 25.99
N SER A 219 -0.47 20.80 24.83
CA SER A 219 -1.70 20.33 24.19
C SER A 219 -1.57 20.05 22.70
N TRP A 220 -0.40 20.33 22.11
CA TRP A 220 -0.08 20.09 20.71
C TRP A 220 1.37 19.65 20.53
N ILE A 221 1.63 19.00 19.40
CA ILE A 221 2.96 18.91 18.82
C ILE A 221 2.96 19.54 17.43
N VAL A 222 4.09 20.11 17.00
CA VAL A 222 4.33 20.54 15.62
C VAL A 222 5.43 19.66 15.04
N ALA A 223 5.06 18.81 14.08
CA ALA A 223 5.96 17.91 13.38
C ALA A 223 6.46 18.57 12.10
N GLU A 224 7.76 18.50 11.83
CA GLU A 224 8.42 19.17 10.69
C GLU A 224 9.30 18.19 9.89
N GLY A 225 9.18 18.26 8.56
CA GLY A 225 9.96 17.47 7.61
C GLY A 225 11.30 18.12 7.22
N GLY A 226 12.24 17.29 6.78
CA GLY A 226 13.58 17.67 6.34
C GLY A 226 13.73 17.87 4.84
N ASP A 227 12.64 18.12 4.11
CA ASP A 227 12.68 18.55 2.71
C ASP A 227 12.70 20.07 2.58
N ALA A 228 12.95 20.57 1.37
CA ALA A 228 13.01 22.01 1.09
C ALA A 228 11.65 22.73 1.22
N ALA A 229 10.53 21.99 1.33
CA ALA A 229 9.24 22.59 1.67
C ALA A 229 9.11 22.88 3.16
N ILE A 230 9.93 22.24 4.01
CA ILE A 230 9.85 22.27 5.47
C ILE A 230 8.41 22.01 5.90
N MET A 231 7.82 20.94 5.36
CA MET A 231 6.41 20.68 5.59
C MET A 231 6.17 20.46 7.09
N ALA A 232 5.34 21.30 7.69
CA ALA A 232 5.08 21.29 9.12
C ALA A 232 3.58 21.20 9.42
N ARG A 233 3.21 20.34 10.37
CA ARG A 233 1.82 20.07 10.75
C ARG A 233 1.66 19.97 12.26
N SER A 234 0.57 20.56 12.75
CA SER A 234 0.15 20.50 14.15
C SER A 234 -0.70 19.26 14.40
N VAL A 235 -0.40 18.55 15.48
CA VAL A 235 -1.14 17.37 15.94
C VAL A 235 -1.54 17.62 17.40
N PRO A 236 -2.83 17.57 17.75
CA PRO A 236 -3.29 17.62 19.12
C PRO A 236 -2.64 16.51 19.95
N MET A 237 -2.33 16.82 21.19
CA MET A 237 -1.65 15.90 22.10
C MET A 237 -2.43 14.60 22.31
N GLU A 238 -3.77 14.66 22.29
CA GLU A 238 -4.64 13.48 22.35
C GLU A 238 -4.33 12.48 21.21
N LYS A 239 -4.24 12.96 19.96
CA LYS A 239 -3.88 12.11 18.82
C LYS A 239 -2.44 11.61 18.90
N ALA A 240 -1.52 12.45 19.36
CA ALA A 240 -0.12 12.08 19.52
C ALA A 240 0.09 10.96 20.57
N PHE A 241 -0.75 10.92 21.60
CA PHE A 241 -0.72 9.88 22.64
C PHE A 241 -1.59 8.65 22.36
N ASP A 242 -2.52 8.71 21.41
CA ASP A 242 -3.40 7.60 21.01
C ASP A 242 -2.64 6.52 20.21
N ASP A 243 -2.40 6.78 18.93
CA ASP A 243 -1.96 5.76 17.97
C ASP A 243 -0.84 6.22 17.02
N ALA A 244 -0.24 7.39 17.28
CA ALA A 244 0.82 7.94 16.47
C ALA A 244 2.11 7.10 16.53
N MET A 245 2.79 6.98 15.39
CA MET A 245 4.00 6.17 15.24
C MET A 245 5.10 6.95 14.51
N LEU A 246 6.33 6.77 14.96
CA LEU A 246 7.54 7.11 14.24
C LEU A 246 7.94 5.90 13.38
N ALA A 247 7.49 5.90 12.13
CA ALA A 247 7.64 4.76 11.22
C ALA A 247 8.95 4.82 10.45
N TYR A 248 9.66 3.69 10.38
CA TYR A 248 10.89 3.49 9.61
C TYR A 248 10.86 2.22 8.72
N GLY A 249 9.84 1.38 8.86
CA GLY A 249 9.58 0.22 8.01
C GLY A 249 8.22 0.29 7.31
N GLN A 250 8.15 -0.28 6.11
CA GLN A 250 6.96 -0.39 5.27
C GLN A 250 6.96 -1.73 4.54
N ASN A 251 5.91 -2.53 4.73
CA ASN A 251 5.71 -3.84 4.08
C ASN A 251 6.92 -4.79 4.24
N GLY A 252 7.51 -4.84 5.44
CA GLY A 252 8.62 -5.74 5.76
C GLY A 252 10.01 -5.25 5.37
N GLU A 253 10.15 -4.08 4.74
CA GLU A 253 11.44 -3.46 4.40
C GLU A 253 11.55 -2.03 4.95
N ALA A 254 12.70 -1.39 4.80
CA ALA A 254 12.83 0.04 5.12
C ALA A 254 11.89 0.88 4.24
N ILE A 255 11.32 1.94 4.81
CA ILE A 255 10.51 2.91 4.06
C ILE A 255 11.30 3.42 2.85
N ARG A 256 10.65 3.56 1.69
CA ARG A 256 11.29 4.10 0.48
C ARG A 256 11.59 5.60 0.62
N PRO A 257 12.63 6.16 -0.04
CA PRO A 257 12.93 7.59 -0.01
C PRO A 257 11.71 8.49 -0.24
N GLU A 258 10.86 8.11 -1.20
CA GLU A 258 9.66 8.84 -1.59
C GLU A 258 8.55 8.79 -0.54
N GLN A 259 8.61 7.79 0.35
CA GLN A 259 7.68 7.57 1.45
C GLN A 259 8.20 8.09 2.80
N GLY A 260 9.39 8.71 2.82
CA GLY A 260 9.91 9.44 3.97
C GLY A 260 11.13 8.82 4.65
N TYR A 261 11.92 8.00 3.95
CA TYR A 261 13.16 7.44 4.51
C TYR A 261 14.07 8.53 5.12
N PRO A 262 14.69 8.31 6.30
CA PRO A 262 14.63 7.09 7.10
C PRO A 262 13.49 7.06 8.12
N LEU A 263 12.78 8.16 8.30
CA LEU A 263 11.75 8.31 9.34
C LEU A 263 10.59 9.20 8.89
N ARG A 264 9.37 8.74 9.16
CA ARG A 264 8.17 9.57 9.04
C ARG A 264 7.32 9.52 10.30
N LEU A 265 6.52 10.55 10.50
CA LEU A 265 5.34 10.47 11.34
C LEU A 265 4.25 9.69 10.58
N LEU A 266 3.56 8.81 11.29
CA LEU A 266 2.36 8.13 10.84
C LEU A 266 1.22 8.40 11.83
N LEU A 267 0.10 8.89 11.32
CA LEU A 267 -1.11 9.18 12.08
C LEU A 267 -2.27 8.38 11.47
N PRO A 268 -2.55 7.15 11.96
CA PRO A 268 -3.56 6.30 11.37
C PRO A 268 -4.94 6.99 11.27
N GLY A 269 -5.58 6.89 10.11
CA GLY A 269 -6.91 7.46 9.85
C GLY A 269 -6.96 8.97 9.63
N TRP A 270 -5.83 9.68 9.72
CA TRP A 270 -5.77 11.10 9.41
C TRP A 270 -5.32 11.36 7.97
N GLU A 271 -5.61 12.56 7.47
CA GLU A 271 -5.17 12.98 6.15
C GLU A 271 -3.65 12.84 5.98
N GLY A 272 -3.24 12.34 4.82
CA GLY A 272 -1.87 11.88 4.61
C GLY A 272 -0.81 12.97 4.74
N ASN A 273 -1.17 14.25 4.57
CA ASN A 273 -0.22 15.34 4.74
C ASN A 273 0.14 15.61 6.22
N ALA A 274 -0.67 15.13 7.17
CA ALA A 274 -0.35 15.17 8.62
C ALA A 274 0.70 14.12 9.00
N SER A 275 0.82 13.05 8.22
CA SER A 275 1.85 12.03 8.37
C SER A 275 3.17 12.52 7.73
N VAL A 276 3.82 13.49 8.38
CA VAL A 276 5.01 14.20 7.88
C VAL A 276 6.17 13.26 7.56
N LYS A 277 6.71 13.38 6.35
CA LYS A 277 7.85 12.58 5.86
C LYS A 277 9.18 13.24 6.19
N TRP A 278 10.26 12.45 6.17
CA TRP A 278 11.62 12.93 6.43
C TRP A 278 11.70 13.68 7.76
N LEU A 279 11.00 13.15 8.76
CA LEU A 279 10.69 13.84 10.00
C LEU A 279 11.99 14.20 10.73
N ARG A 280 12.22 15.49 10.96
CA ARG A 280 13.45 16.00 11.59
C ARG A 280 13.23 16.69 12.93
N ARG A 281 12.00 17.15 13.19
CA ARG A 281 11.70 17.90 14.41
C ARG A 281 10.27 17.67 14.88
N ILE A 282 10.11 17.54 16.19
CA ILE A 282 8.83 17.60 16.91
C ILE A 282 8.99 18.66 18.01
N GLU A 283 8.16 19.70 17.95
CA GLU A 283 8.04 20.70 19.00
C GLU A 283 6.76 20.48 19.79
N VAL A 284 6.89 20.27 21.09
CA VAL A 284 5.78 20.17 22.03
C VAL A 284 5.39 21.58 22.49
N THR A 285 4.10 21.91 22.40
CA THR A 285 3.61 23.29 22.59
C THR A 285 2.16 23.30 23.14
N ASP A 286 1.68 24.46 23.54
CA ASP A 286 0.35 24.70 24.11
C ASP A 286 -0.71 25.12 23.07
N ARG A 287 -0.30 25.29 21.80
CA ARG A 287 -1.15 25.73 20.69
C ARG A 287 -0.65 25.20 19.34
N PRO A 288 -1.52 25.09 18.33
CA PRO A 288 -1.05 24.72 16.99
C PRO A 288 -0.10 25.78 16.42
N GLY A 289 0.80 25.36 15.55
CA GLY A 289 1.76 26.23 14.86
C GLY A 289 1.11 27.19 13.85
N MET A 290 -0.10 26.89 13.36
CA MET A 290 -0.80 27.63 12.31
C MET A 290 0.06 27.80 11.05
N THR A 291 0.70 26.72 10.62
CA THR A 291 1.60 26.69 9.47
C THR A 291 0.85 26.94 8.15
N ARG A 292 1.59 27.20 7.06
CA ARG A 292 0.99 27.32 5.71
C ARG A 292 0.12 26.12 5.35
N ASP A 293 0.53 24.91 5.74
CA ASP A 293 -0.08 23.64 5.36
C ASP A 293 -1.18 23.16 6.33
N GLU A 294 -1.72 24.08 7.13
CA GLU A 294 -2.95 23.93 7.93
C GLU A 294 -3.75 25.24 8.02
N THR A 295 -3.39 26.24 7.21
CA THR A 295 -4.08 27.53 7.08
C THR A 295 -4.37 27.85 5.62
N SER A 296 -3.34 28.14 4.81
CA SER A 296 -3.46 28.46 3.38
C SER A 296 -3.78 27.23 2.53
N ARG A 297 -3.21 26.07 2.89
CA ARG A 297 -3.51 24.75 2.33
C ARG A 297 -4.18 23.89 3.39
N TYR A 298 -4.84 22.82 2.95
CA TYR A 298 -5.51 21.86 3.84
C TYR A 298 -6.55 22.51 4.78
N THR A 299 -7.17 23.56 4.27
CA THR A 299 -8.32 24.25 4.86
C THR A 299 -9.42 24.22 3.82
N ASP A 300 -10.61 23.76 4.20
CA ASP A 300 -11.72 23.51 3.29
C ASP A 300 -12.65 24.72 3.21
N PRO A 301 -12.77 25.41 2.07
CA PRO A 301 -13.82 26.40 1.87
C PRO A 301 -15.19 25.73 2.00
N ILE A 302 -16.06 26.31 2.81
CA ILE A 302 -17.45 25.88 2.97
C ILE A 302 -18.42 27.04 2.67
N LEU A 303 -19.72 26.81 2.86
CA LEU A 303 -20.76 27.82 2.68
C LEU A 303 -20.53 29.07 3.55
N ASP A 304 -21.19 30.16 3.16
CA ASP A 304 -21.18 31.46 3.87
C ASP A 304 -19.80 32.11 4.04
N GLY A 305 -18.87 31.85 3.10
CA GLY A 305 -17.53 32.43 3.12
C GLY A 305 -16.66 31.94 4.27
N LYS A 306 -17.04 30.84 4.92
CA LYS A 306 -16.27 30.20 6.00
C LYS A 306 -15.32 29.14 5.43
N ALA A 307 -14.39 28.71 6.27
CA ALA A 307 -13.58 27.54 5.97
C ALA A 307 -13.38 26.67 7.20
N ARG A 308 -13.33 25.35 7.00
CA ARG A 308 -13.00 24.38 8.04
C ARG A 308 -11.49 24.19 8.07
N GLN A 309 -10.88 24.52 9.19
CA GLN A 309 -9.50 24.15 9.50
C GLN A 309 -9.50 22.83 10.28
N PHE A 310 -8.35 22.15 10.26
CA PHE A 310 -8.15 20.92 11.03
C PHE A 310 -9.23 19.84 10.74
N SER A 311 -9.62 19.71 9.47
CA SER A 311 -10.36 18.55 8.94
C SER A 311 -9.45 17.32 8.90
N LEU A 312 -9.03 16.82 10.05
CA LEU A 312 -7.90 15.88 10.10
C LEU A 312 -8.29 14.43 9.76
N VAL A 313 -9.51 14.01 10.09
CA VAL A 313 -9.95 12.61 9.92
C VAL A 313 -10.42 12.36 8.48
N MET A 314 -9.98 11.24 7.89
CA MET A 314 -10.53 10.75 6.63
C MET A 314 -11.80 9.94 6.92
N ASP A 315 -12.98 10.48 6.56
CA ASP A 315 -14.28 9.83 6.79
C ASP A 315 -14.45 8.53 5.97
N ALA A 316 -15.44 7.71 6.30
CA ALA A 316 -15.67 6.44 5.60
C ALA A 316 -15.89 6.66 4.10
N LYS A 317 -15.24 5.81 3.29
CA LYS A 317 -15.24 5.88 1.84
C LYS A 317 -15.13 4.48 1.23
N SER A 318 -15.70 4.30 0.05
CA SER A 318 -15.56 3.10 -0.76
C SER A 318 -15.41 3.42 -2.24
N LEU A 319 -14.80 2.49 -2.97
CA LEU A 319 -14.61 2.53 -4.41
C LEU A 319 -14.68 1.11 -4.98
N ILE A 320 -15.58 0.88 -5.93
CA ILE A 320 -15.55 -0.30 -6.80
C ILE A 320 -14.31 -0.19 -7.70
N THR A 321 -13.44 -1.20 -7.65
CA THR A 321 -12.23 -1.30 -8.48
C THR A 321 -12.43 -2.22 -9.68
N PHE A 322 -13.48 -3.05 -9.66
CA PHE A 322 -13.89 -3.90 -10.77
C PHE A 322 -15.39 -4.26 -10.65
N PRO A 323 -16.16 -4.24 -11.75
CA PRO A 323 -15.76 -3.75 -13.06
C PRO A 323 -15.60 -2.22 -13.05
N ALA A 324 -14.63 -1.71 -13.80
CA ALA A 324 -14.32 -0.28 -13.90
C ALA A 324 -13.58 -0.02 -15.22
N TYR A 325 -13.63 1.21 -15.72
CA TYR A 325 -12.88 1.60 -16.93
C TYR A 325 -11.38 1.24 -16.79
N PRO A 326 -10.73 0.67 -17.82
CA PRO A 326 -11.22 0.44 -19.18
C PRO A 326 -11.77 -0.97 -19.45
N TYR A 327 -12.15 -1.72 -18.41
CA TYR A 327 -12.68 -3.06 -18.58
C TYR A 327 -14.03 -3.03 -19.31
N GLU A 328 -14.26 -4.02 -20.18
CA GLU A 328 -15.52 -4.24 -20.90
C GLU A 328 -16.00 -5.65 -20.56
N LEU A 329 -17.27 -5.77 -20.16
CA LEU A 329 -17.90 -7.06 -19.87
C LEU A 329 -18.25 -7.73 -21.21
N PRO A 330 -17.60 -8.86 -21.57
CA PRO A 330 -17.77 -9.48 -22.89
C PRO A 330 -19.14 -10.11 -23.12
N GLU A 331 -19.84 -10.50 -22.05
CA GLU A 331 -21.14 -11.16 -22.11
C GLU A 331 -21.92 -11.01 -20.80
N ALA A 332 -23.25 -11.15 -20.89
CA ALA A 332 -24.14 -11.29 -19.75
C ALA A 332 -23.78 -12.55 -18.93
N GLY A 333 -24.07 -12.51 -17.63
CA GLY A 333 -23.82 -13.63 -16.71
C GLY A 333 -23.25 -13.17 -15.37
N TRP A 334 -22.61 -14.11 -14.68
CA TRP A 334 -22.10 -13.91 -13.32
C TRP A 334 -20.76 -13.19 -13.31
N TRP A 335 -20.74 -12.01 -12.71
CA TRP A 335 -19.57 -11.16 -12.54
C TRP A 335 -19.36 -10.82 -11.06
N GLU A 336 -18.10 -10.79 -10.63
CA GLU A 336 -17.76 -10.27 -9.30
C GLU A 336 -17.69 -8.75 -9.36
N ILE A 337 -18.44 -8.04 -8.52
CA ILE A 337 -18.16 -6.64 -8.17
C ILE A 337 -17.24 -6.65 -6.97
N LYS A 338 -16.08 -5.99 -7.06
CA LYS A 338 -15.14 -5.86 -5.95
C LYS A 338 -14.56 -4.47 -5.83
N GLY A 339 -14.20 -4.10 -4.61
CA GLY A 339 -13.68 -2.77 -4.33
C GLY A 339 -13.02 -2.66 -2.97
N LEU A 340 -12.57 -1.46 -2.64
CA LEU A 340 -11.97 -1.15 -1.35
C LEU A 340 -12.90 -0.24 -0.56
N ALA A 341 -12.97 -0.45 0.75
CA ALA A 341 -13.59 0.47 1.69
C ALA A 341 -12.65 0.76 2.87
N TRP A 342 -12.70 1.96 3.42
CA TRP A 342 -11.85 2.38 4.55
C TRP A 342 -12.52 3.49 5.34
N SER A 343 -12.15 3.63 6.62
CA SER A 343 -12.54 4.77 7.45
C SER A 343 -11.41 5.13 8.41
N GLY A 344 -11.11 6.42 8.52
CA GLY A 344 -10.18 6.95 9.51
C GLY A 344 -10.75 6.97 10.93
N ARG A 345 -12.04 6.68 11.09
CA ARG A 345 -12.74 6.61 12.39
C ARG A 345 -12.70 5.23 13.01
N GLY A 346 -12.25 4.20 12.28
CA GLY A 346 -12.32 2.84 12.82
C GLY A 346 -12.34 1.75 11.75
N ARG A 347 -12.99 0.64 12.09
CA ARG A 347 -13.32 -0.45 11.15
C ARG A 347 -14.49 -0.09 10.24
N ILE A 348 -14.43 -0.58 9.01
CA ILE A 348 -15.62 -0.73 8.17
C ILE A 348 -16.44 -1.89 8.70
N THR A 349 -17.73 -1.69 8.90
CA THR A 349 -18.65 -2.72 9.41
C THR A 349 -19.55 -3.28 8.33
N ARG A 350 -19.78 -2.50 7.26
CA ARG A 350 -20.63 -2.90 6.13
C ARG A 350 -20.24 -2.13 4.87
N VAL A 351 -20.36 -2.78 3.72
CA VAL A 351 -20.43 -2.11 2.42
C VAL A 351 -21.70 -2.57 1.74
N ASP A 352 -22.52 -1.62 1.29
CA ASP A 352 -23.65 -1.94 0.41
C ASP A 352 -23.24 -1.68 -1.04
N VAL A 353 -23.71 -2.53 -1.94
CA VAL A 353 -23.58 -2.40 -3.40
C VAL A 353 -24.97 -2.26 -4.01
N SER A 354 -25.11 -1.35 -4.96
CA SER A 354 -26.28 -1.19 -5.81
C SER A 354 -25.88 -1.38 -7.27
N THR A 355 -26.78 -1.94 -8.07
CA THR A 355 -26.61 -2.12 -9.52
C THR A 355 -27.61 -1.31 -10.34
N ASP A 356 -28.49 -0.54 -9.66
CA ASP A 356 -29.61 0.22 -10.22
C ASP A 356 -29.55 1.71 -9.82
N GLY A 357 -28.34 2.24 -9.60
CA GLY A 357 -28.18 3.67 -9.32
C GLY A 357 -28.61 4.09 -7.92
N GLY A 358 -28.77 3.14 -6.99
CA GLY A 358 -29.02 3.38 -5.59
C GLY A 358 -30.47 3.19 -5.16
N GLU A 359 -31.34 2.70 -6.04
CA GLU A 359 -32.72 2.36 -5.72
C GLU A 359 -32.80 1.16 -4.76
N ASN A 360 -32.01 0.10 -5.04
CA ASN A 360 -31.91 -1.08 -4.20
C ASN A 360 -30.45 -1.32 -3.79
N TRP A 361 -30.27 -1.87 -2.59
CA TRP A 361 -28.95 -2.10 -1.99
C TRP A 361 -28.84 -3.53 -1.47
N THR A 362 -27.75 -4.20 -1.82
CA THR A 362 -27.37 -5.51 -1.27
C THR A 362 -26.08 -5.37 -0.49
N THR A 363 -26.02 -5.93 0.72
CA THR A 363 -24.79 -5.94 1.51
C THR A 363 -23.75 -6.87 0.86
N ALA A 364 -22.57 -6.33 0.60
CA ALA A 364 -21.43 -7.06 0.07
C ALA A 364 -20.70 -7.85 1.17
N GLU A 365 -20.01 -8.92 0.78
CA GLU A 365 -19.12 -9.68 1.66
C GLU A 365 -17.83 -8.90 1.90
N LEU A 366 -17.48 -8.69 3.18
CA LEU A 366 -16.19 -8.12 3.56
C LEU A 366 -15.17 -9.23 3.76
N GLN A 367 -13.98 -9.07 3.19
CA GLN A 367 -12.90 -10.01 3.36
C GLN A 367 -12.15 -9.78 4.67
N GLU A 368 -12.10 -10.80 5.52
CA GLU A 368 -11.29 -10.80 6.74
C GLU A 368 -9.77 -10.82 6.44
N PRO A 369 -8.93 -10.23 7.31
CA PRO A 369 -9.29 -9.53 8.54
C PRO A 369 -9.80 -8.09 8.31
N ILE A 370 -10.85 -7.70 9.03
CA ILE A 370 -11.36 -6.31 9.04
C ILE A 370 -10.62 -5.49 10.11
N LEU A 371 -9.61 -4.73 9.69
CA LEU A 371 -8.76 -3.94 10.58
C LEU A 371 -9.24 -2.48 10.72
N SER A 372 -9.05 -1.91 11.91
CA SER A 372 -9.36 -0.49 12.18
C SER A 372 -8.38 0.42 11.42
N LYS A 373 -8.88 1.48 10.79
CA LYS A 373 -8.07 2.47 10.05
C LYS A 373 -7.21 1.84 8.94
N SER A 374 -7.71 0.76 8.33
CA SER A 374 -7.14 0.06 7.17
C SER A 374 -8.18 0.00 6.04
N THR A 375 -7.72 -0.27 4.82
CA THR A 375 -8.64 -0.73 3.78
C THR A 375 -9.10 -2.16 4.05
N VAL A 376 -10.34 -2.45 3.68
CA VAL A 376 -10.94 -3.78 3.57
C VAL A 376 -11.41 -3.99 2.13
N ARG A 377 -11.28 -5.23 1.64
CA ARG A 377 -11.80 -5.63 0.33
C ARG A 377 -13.26 -6.06 0.50
N PHE A 378 -14.17 -5.52 -0.31
CA PHE A 378 -15.55 -6.01 -0.39
C PHE A 378 -15.79 -6.71 -1.73
N ARG A 379 -16.74 -7.66 -1.74
CA ARG A 379 -17.13 -8.47 -2.90
C ARG A 379 -18.64 -8.66 -2.95
N HIS A 380 -19.21 -8.61 -4.15
CA HIS A 380 -20.61 -8.91 -4.40
C HIS A 380 -20.71 -9.66 -5.72
N LEU A 381 -21.37 -10.82 -5.72
CA LEU A 381 -21.59 -11.59 -6.93
C LEU A 381 -22.87 -11.07 -7.61
N TRP A 382 -22.72 -10.59 -8.85
CA TRP A 382 -23.76 -9.94 -9.63
C TRP A 382 -24.05 -10.73 -10.90
N GLU A 383 -25.32 -11.04 -11.15
CA GLU A 383 -25.78 -11.56 -12.44
C GLU A 383 -26.16 -10.38 -13.33
N TRP A 384 -25.27 -10.02 -14.26
CA TRP A 384 -25.56 -8.99 -15.25
C TRP A 384 -26.41 -9.60 -16.36
N ASP A 385 -27.56 -9.00 -16.63
CA ASP A 385 -28.53 -9.45 -17.64
C ASP A 385 -28.25 -8.92 -19.06
N GLY A 386 -27.22 -8.08 -19.21
CA GLY A 386 -26.90 -7.42 -20.48
C GLY A 386 -27.59 -6.07 -20.67
N GLU A 387 -28.38 -5.60 -19.70
CA GLU A 387 -28.98 -4.27 -19.75
C GLU A 387 -28.07 -3.21 -19.11
N GLU A 388 -28.35 -1.93 -19.35
CA GLU A 388 -27.59 -0.85 -18.72
C GLU A 388 -27.71 -0.93 -17.19
N ALA A 389 -26.58 -0.80 -16.49
CA ALA A 389 -26.54 -0.84 -15.03
C ALA A 389 -25.71 0.32 -14.47
N VAL A 390 -26.03 0.72 -13.24
CA VAL A 390 -25.30 1.77 -12.53
C VAL A 390 -24.84 1.23 -11.19
N LEU A 391 -23.54 0.97 -11.11
CA LEU A 391 -22.91 0.37 -9.94
C LEU A 391 -22.50 1.44 -8.94
N LEU A 392 -22.96 1.29 -7.70
CA LEU A 392 -22.56 2.12 -6.55
C LEU A 392 -22.04 1.24 -5.43
N SER A 393 -21.13 1.80 -4.62
CA SER A 393 -20.78 1.25 -3.32
C SER A 393 -20.90 2.32 -2.22
N ARG A 394 -21.33 1.90 -1.04
CA ARG A 394 -21.47 2.77 0.14
C ARG A 394 -20.94 2.11 1.40
N ALA A 395 -19.91 2.69 1.99
CA ALA A 395 -19.30 2.21 3.24
C ALA A 395 -20.06 2.67 4.49
N HIS A 396 -20.09 1.80 5.49
CA HIS A 396 -20.50 2.07 6.87
C HIS A 396 -19.33 1.76 7.80
N ASP A 397 -19.06 2.64 8.76
CA ASP A 397 -18.04 2.38 9.78
C ASP A 397 -18.63 2.09 11.16
N GLU A 398 -17.77 1.69 12.09
CA GLU A 398 -18.17 1.31 13.45
C GLU A 398 -18.71 2.46 14.31
N THR A 399 -18.63 3.71 13.83
CA THR A 399 -19.27 4.86 14.49
C THR A 399 -20.71 5.08 14.04
N GLY A 400 -21.17 4.30 13.05
CA GLY A 400 -22.48 4.48 12.40
C GLY A 400 -22.45 5.53 11.27
N TYR A 401 -21.27 6.05 10.91
CA TYR A 401 -21.14 6.94 9.77
C TYR A 401 -21.41 6.17 8.47
N VAL A 402 -22.21 6.78 7.60
CA VAL A 402 -22.56 6.24 6.28
C VAL A 402 -21.99 7.16 5.21
N GLN A 403 -21.29 6.58 4.25
CA GLN A 403 -20.71 7.32 3.13
C GLN A 403 -21.78 8.12 2.36
N PRO A 404 -21.63 9.45 2.23
CA PRO A 404 -22.68 10.32 1.72
C PRO A 404 -22.80 10.27 0.19
N THR A 405 -23.92 10.75 -0.33
CA THR A 405 -24.01 11.13 -1.75
C THR A 405 -23.28 12.45 -1.99
N VAL A 406 -23.03 12.80 -3.25
CA VAL A 406 -22.42 14.09 -3.59
C VAL A 406 -23.35 15.27 -3.28
N GLN A 407 -24.67 15.10 -3.49
CA GLN A 407 -25.70 16.07 -3.11
C GLN A 407 -25.60 16.41 -1.61
N GLN A 408 -25.55 15.40 -0.75
CA GLN A 408 -25.42 15.58 0.70
C GLN A 408 -24.14 16.35 1.07
N LEU A 409 -23.02 16.09 0.37
CA LEU A 409 -21.80 16.85 0.58
C LEU A 409 -21.91 18.31 0.11
N TRP A 410 -22.53 18.57 -1.03
CA TRP A 410 -22.76 19.93 -1.52
C TRP A 410 -23.71 20.72 -0.63
N GLU A 411 -24.76 20.09 -0.11
CA GLU A 411 -25.67 20.72 0.86
C GLU A 411 -24.94 21.07 2.16
N ALA A 412 -24.06 20.19 2.65
CA ALA A 412 -23.34 20.40 3.89
C ALA A 412 -22.13 21.35 3.77
N ARG A 413 -21.43 21.33 2.62
CA ARG A 413 -20.10 21.95 2.46
C ARG A 413 -20.00 22.90 1.27
N GLY A 414 -20.93 22.83 0.32
CA GLY A 414 -20.89 23.56 -0.93
C GLY A 414 -19.96 22.93 -1.99
N GLU A 415 -20.10 23.41 -3.23
CA GLU A 415 -19.38 22.90 -4.41
C GLU A 415 -17.88 23.27 -4.43
N ARG A 416 -17.44 24.18 -3.54
CA ARG A 416 -16.07 24.73 -3.53
C ARG A 416 -15.13 24.12 -2.48
N THR A 417 -15.59 23.11 -1.73
CA THR A 417 -14.71 22.35 -0.84
C THR A 417 -13.55 21.74 -1.63
N SER A 418 -12.35 21.83 -1.06
CA SER A 418 -11.11 21.46 -1.76
C SER A 418 -10.64 20.04 -1.43
N TYR A 419 -10.99 19.53 -0.26
CA TYR A 419 -10.49 18.26 0.26
C TYR A 419 -11.62 17.39 0.87
N HIS A 420 -11.28 16.17 1.31
CA HIS A 420 -12.18 15.22 1.97
C HIS A 420 -13.38 14.78 1.13
N HIS A 421 -13.13 14.45 -0.14
CA HIS A 421 -14.13 14.00 -1.09
C HIS A 421 -14.44 12.50 -0.94
N ASN A 422 -15.41 12.19 -0.08
CA ASN A 422 -15.82 10.82 0.23
C ASN A 422 -17.21 10.42 -0.30
N GLN A 423 -17.82 11.21 -1.18
CA GLN A 423 -19.09 10.85 -1.84
C GLN A 423 -19.04 9.46 -2.50
N GLN A 424 -20.18 8.81 -2.65
CA GLN A 424 -20.30 7.57 -3.42
C GLN A 424 -19.77 7.75 -4.85
N ARG A 425 -19.23 6.67 -5.44
CA ARG A 425 -18.69 6.64 -6.81
C ARG A 425 -19.56 5.75 -7.69
N ALA A 426 -19.85 6.20 -8.90
CA ALA A 426 -20.68 5.48 -9.85
C ALA A 426 -19.86 4.92 -11.00
N TRP A 427 -20.19 3.70 -11.41
CA TRP A 427 -19.76 3.13 -12.69
C TRP A 427 -20.99 2.80 -13.51
N LYS A 428 -21.10 3.37 -14.72
CA LYS A 428 -22.11 2.97 -15.69
C LYS A 428 -21.57 1.77 -16.48
N VAL A 429 -22.37 0.73 -16.58
CA VAL A 429 -22.19 -0.38 -17.50
C VAL A 429 -23.22 -0.20 -18.60
N ASP A 430 -22.76 0.00 -19.83
CA ASP A 430 -23.61 0.09 -21.02
C ASP A 430 -24.06 -1.32 -21.48
N ASP A 431 -25.07 -1.41 -22.35
CA ASP A 431 -25.61 -2.67 -22.88
C ASP A 431 -24.61 -3.48 -23.73
N ASP A 432 -23.58 -2.82 -24.26
CA ASP A 432 -22.43 -3.43 -24.91
C ASP A 432 -21.32 -3.89 -23.94
N GLY A 433 -21.55 -3.73 -22.62
CA GLY A 433 -20.64 -4.11 -21.55
C GLY A 433 -19.55 -3.09 -21.26
N ARG A 434 -19.51 -1.97 -21.98
CA ARG A 434 -18.54 -0.91 -21.71
C ARG A 434 -18.75 -0.31 -20.33
N VAL A 435 -17.67 -0.16 -19.58
CA VAL A 435 -17.72 0.43 -18.24
C VAL A 435 -17.12 1.82 -18.26
N THR A 436 -17.91 2.82 -17.87
CA THR A 436 -17.46 4.22 -17.74
C THR A 436 -17.76 4.77 -16.35
N PHE A 437 -17.02 5.78 -15.92
CA PHE A 437 -17.33 6.48 -14.69
C PHE A 437 -18.64 7.26 -14.86
N GLY A 438 -19.59 6.95 -13.99
CA GLY A 438 -20.93 7.52 -13.96
C GLY A 438 -20.87 8.98 -13.50
N LEU A 439 -21.32 9.85 -14.40
CA LEU A 439 -21.51 11.29 -14.24
C LEU A 439 -22.16 11.63 -12.90
N GLY A 440 -21.81 12.74 -12.28
CA GLY A 440 -22.60 13.34 -11.19
C GLY A 440 -24.00 13.79 -11.62
N GLU A 441 -24.85 12.86 -12.10
CA GLU A 441 -26.27 13.03 -12.41
C GLU A 441 -27.15 11.97 -11.68
N LEU A 442 -26.55 11.08 -10.87
CA LEU A 442 -27.25 10.38 -9.77
C LEU A 442 -27.38 11.29 -8.54
N ILE A 443 -27.59 12.58 -8.81
CA ILE A 443 -27.66 13.71 -7.90
C ILE A 443 -29.13 14.05 -7.71
#